data_AF-A0A2N6ESI6-F1
#
_entry.id   AF-A0A2N6ESI6-F1
#
_cell.length_a   1.000
_cell.length_b   1.000
_cell.length_c   1.000
_cell.angle_alpha   90.00
_cell.angle_beta   90.00
_cell.angle_gamma   90.00
#
_symmetry.space_group_name_H-M   'P 1'
#
loop_
_entity.id
_entity.type
_entity.pdbx_description
1 polymer ?
#
loop_
_entity_poly.entity_id
_entity_poly.type
_entity_poly.pdbx_seq_one_letter_code
_entity_poly.pdbx_strand_id
1 'polypeptide(L)'
;MCRATIQQKGFTIVELVVVIVILGILSAVMAPRFFDQQDYQQRAFGDHLAQALFYAHSKAVASGCDVRVEVTSSGFTLYRHTATTSCGTVPATTTQLTHPDGDPYTAVAPQTLAAATIVFDALGRARNSGYTVTDFTDIAGLGIDVAGETGCVSR
;
A
#
# COMPACT_ATOMS: atom_id res chain seq x y z
N MET A 1 -23.44 -13.94 -55.60
CA MET A 1 -22.68 -14.10 -54.34
C MET A 1 -21.21 -14.25 -54.68
N CYS A 2 -20.40 -13.19 -54.57
CA CYS A 2 -18.96 -13.29 -54.80
C CYS A 2 -18.28 -13.80 -53.53
N ARG A 3 -17.60 -14.94 -53.63
CA ARG A 3 -16.92 -15.61 -52.52
C ARG A 3 -15.43 -15.25 -52.60
N ALA A 4 -14.97 -14.36 -51.73
CA ALA A 4 -13.55 -14.04 -51.61
C ALA A 4 -12.81 -15.25 -51.03
N THR A 5 -11.98 -15.90 -51.85
CA THR A 5 -11.07 -16.96 -51.40
C THR A 5 -9.84 -16.32 -50.77
N ILE A 6 -9.70 -16.47 -49.45
CA ILE A 6 -8.47 -16.10 -48.74
C ILE A 6 -7.38 -17.06 -49.22
N GLN A 7 -6.46 -16.57 -50.04
CA GLN A 7 -5.26 -17.30 -50.44
C GLN A 7 -4.39 -17.51 -49.19
N GLN A 8 -4.24 -18.76 -48.75
CA GLN A 8 -3.29 -19.10 -47.70
C GLN A 8 -1.87 -18.96 -48.26
N LYS A 9 -1.20 -17.85 -47.92
CA LYS A 9 0.24 -17.70 -48.13
C LYS A 9 0.96 -18.51 -47.04
N GLY A 10 1.71 -19.52 -47.44
CA GLY A 10 2.59 -20.27 -46.53
C GLY A 10 3.79 -19.43 -46.10
N PHE A 11 4.21 -19.58 -44.85
CA PHE A 11 5.46 -19.00 -44.33
C PHE A 11 6.67 -19.71 -44.92
N THR A 12 7.73 -18.97 -45.21
CA THR A 12 9.02 -19.59 -45.63
C THR A 12 9.77 -20.11 -44.39
N ILE A 13 10.64 -21.12 -44.58
CA ILE A 13 11.48 -21.65 -43.49
C ILE A 13 12.35 -20.54 -42.89
N VAL A 14 12.88 -19.65 -43.74
CA VAL A 14 13.72 -18.53 -43.29
C VAL A 14 12.92 -17.57 -42.41
N GLU A 15 11.67 -17.30 -42.77
CA GLU A 15 10.78 -16.44 -41.98
C GLU A 15 10.48 -17.05 -40.61
N LEU A 16 10.24 -18.37 -40.54
CA LEU A 16 10.10 -19.07 -39.26
C LEU A 16 11.36 -18.94 -38.40
N VAL A 17 12.55 -19.12 -38.99
CA VAL A 17 13.84 -19.00 -38.28
C VAL A 17 14.05 -17.59 -37.74
N VAL A 18 13.75 -16.56 -38.53
CA VAL A 18 13.86 -15.16 -38.07
C VAL A 18 12.88 -14.88 -36.94
N VAL A 19 11.64 -15.37 -37.02
CA VAL A 19 10.63 -15.18 -35.96
C VAL A 19 11.07 -15.82 -34.65
N ILE A 20 11.58 -17.06 -34.65
CA ILE A 20 12.05 -17.69 -33.41
C ILE A 20 13.28 -16.99 -32.82
N VAL A 21 14.16 -16.43 -33.66
CA VAL A 21 15.31 -15.63 -33.19
C VAL A 21 14.83 -14.34 -32.54
N ILE A 22 13.88 -13.63 -33.16
CA ILE A 22 13.29 -12.42 -32.58
C ILE A 22 12.60 -12.73 -31.24
N LEU A 23 11.81 -13.81 -31.17
CA LEU A 23 11.16 -14.26 -29.93
C LEU A 23 12.19 -14.65 -28.86
N GLY A 24 13.31 -15.28 -29.26
CA GLY A 24 14.43 -15.58 -28.38
C GLY A 24 15.06 -14.32 -27.76
N ILE A 25 15.30 -13.29 -28.56
CA ILE A 25 15.85 -12.01 -28.07
C ILE A 25 14.85 -11.29 -27.15
N LEU A 26 13.57 -11.22 -27.55
CA LEU A 26 12.53 -10.57 -26.74
C LEU A 26 12.34 -11.26 -25.39
N SER A 27 12.28 -12.60 -25.38
CA SER A 27 12.14 -13.37 -24.13
C SER A 27 13.32 -13.16 -23.18
N ALA A 28 14.55 -13.13 -23.70
CA ALA A 28 15.75 -12.90 -22.88
C ALA A 28 15.75 -11.53 -22.17
N VAL A 29 15.19 -10.49 -22.81
CA VAL A 29 15.12 -9.13 -22.25
C VAL A 29 13.92 -8.97 -21.30
N MET A 30 12.78 -9.59 -21.60
CA MET A 30 11.56 -9.43 -20.80
C MET A 30 11.56 -10.26 -19.50
N ALA A 31 12.23 -11.43 -19.49
CA ALA A 31 12.28 -12.32 -18.34
C ALA A 31 12.77 -11.68 -17.03
N PRO A 32 13.92 -10.98 -16.97
CA PRO A 32 14.42 -10.41 -15.70
C PRO A 32 13.48 -9.35 -15.10
N ARG A 33 12.81 -8.56 -15.94
CA ARG A 33 11.85 -7.53 -15.50
C ARG A 33 10.61 -8.10 -14.82
N PHE A 34 10.25 -9.36 -15.09
CA PHE A 34 9.07 -9.98 -14.48
C PHE A 34 9.35 -10.45 -13.04
N PHE A 35 10.59 -10.82 -12.74
CA PHE A 35 11.00 -11.24 -11.39
C PHE A 35 11.23 -10.06 -10.44
N ASP A 36 11.69 -8.92 -10.97
CA ASP A 36 11.96 -7.71 -10.19
C ASP A 36 10.68 -6.99 -9.70
N GLN A 37 9.49 -7.37 -10.19
CA GLN A 37 8.21 -6.73 -9.84
C GLN A 37 7.87 -6.82 -8.35
N GLN A 38 8.30 -7.87 -7.65
CA GLN A 38 8.00 -8.04 -6.22
C GLN A 38 8.70 -6.97 -5.37
N ASP A 39 9.96 -6.68 -5.67
CA ASP A 39 10.74 -5.66 -4.96
C ASP A 39 10.17 -4.26 -5.22
N TYR A 40 9.73 -3.97 -6.45
CA TYR A 40 9.04 -2.71 -6.74
C TYR A 40 7.72 -2.58 -6.00
N GLN A 41 6.92 -3.65 -5.91
CA GLN A 41 5.65 -3.63 -5.18
C GLN A 41 5.87 -3.41 -3.68
N GLN A 42 6.91 -4.00 -3.09
CA GLN A 42 7.24 -3.74 -1.68
C GLN A 42 7.64 -2.28 -1.44
N ARG A 43 8.48 -1.70 -2.31
CA ARG A 43 8.88 -0.29 -2.19
C ARG A 43 7.69 0.64 -2.32
N ALA A 44 6.85 0.42 -3.34
CA ALA A 44 5.63 1.18 -3.58
C ALA A 44 4.63 1.04 -2.43
N PHE A 45 4.51 -0.15 -1.84
CA PHE A 45 3.66 -0.36 -0.67
C PHE A 45 4.18 0.40 0.55
N GLY A 46 5.50 0.45 0.76
CA GLY A 46 6.11 1.27 1.81
C GLY A 46 5.80 2.76 1.64
N ASP A 47 5.87 3.29 0.42
CA ASP A 47 5.51 4.68 0.14
C ASP A 47 4.01 4.93 0.38
N HIS A 48 3.16 3.97 0.00
CA HIS A 48 1.72 4.04 0.23
C HIS A 48 1.39 4.02 1.74
N LEU A 49 2.07 3.18 2.53
CA LEU A 49 1.90 3.15 3.99
C LEU A 49 2.37 4.45 4.63
N ALA A 50 3.52 5.00 4.20
CA ALA A 50 4.00 6.29 4.69
C ALA A 50 2.99 7.41 4.41
N GLN A 51 2.44 7.48 3.18
CA GLN A 51 1.37 8.41 2.83
C GLN A 51 0.11 8.21 3.68
N ALA A 52 -0.26 6.96 3.95
CA ALA A 52 -1.40 6.64 4.81
C ALA A 52 -1.18 7.11 6.25
N LEU A 53 0.03 6.99 6.79
CA LEU A 53 0.40 7.51 8.11
C LEU A 53 0.32 9.05 8.15
N PHE A 54 0.87 9.75 7.15
CA PHE A 54 0.74 11.20 7.04
C PHE A 54 -0.72 11.64 6.92
N TYR A 55 -1.52 10.92 6.13
CA TYR A 55 -2.94 11.18 6.01
C TYR A 55 -3.67 10.96 7.34
N ALA A 56 -3.38 9.86 8.04
CA ALA A 56 -3.97 9.58 9.36
C ALA A 56 -3.62 10.67 10.38
N HIS A 57 -2.36 11.09 10.43
CA HIS A 57 -1.89 12.17 11.31
C HIS A 57 -2.60 13.50 11.00
N SER A 58 -2.58 13.93 9.73
CA SER A 58 -3.26 15.18 9.32
C SER A 58 -4.76 15.12 9.57
N LYS A 59 -5.39 13.95 9.39
CA LYS A 59 -6.81 13.75 9.68
C LYS A 59 -7.09 13.80 11.17
N ALA A 60 -6.22 13.26 12.02
CA ALA A 60 -6.38 13.30 13.46
C ALA A 60 -6.34 14.75 13.98
N VAL A 61 -5.33 15.51 13.56
CA VAL A 61 -5.17 16.92 13.91
C VAL A 61 -6.33 17.77 13.37
N ALA A 62 -6.72 17.57 12.11
CA ALA A 62 -7.80 18.35 11.48
C ALA A 62 -9.18 18.03 12.04
N SER A 63 -9.44 16.78 12.42
CA SER A 63 -10.74 16.38 12.99
C SER A 63 -10.83 16.57 14.50
N GLY A 64 -9.71 16.84 15.18
CA GLY A 64 -9.65 16.92 16.64
C GLY A 64 -9.92 15.60 17.33
N CYS A 65 -9.73 14.48 16.63
CA CYS A 65 -10.13 13.13 17.06
C CYS A 65 -9.08 12.10 16.70
N ASP A 66 -8.97 11.04 17.50
CA ASP A 66 -7.95 10.02 17.28
C ASP A 66 -8.21 9.22 16.00
N VAL A 67 -7.14 8.94 15.26
CA VAL A 67 -7.15 8.09 14.06
C VAL A 67 -6.18 6.94 14.29
N ARG A 68 -6.67 5.72 14.11
CA ARG A 68 -5.89 4.49 14.29
C ARG A 68 -5.48 3.92 12.94
N VAL A 69 -4.21 3.63 12.79
CA VAL A 69 -3.64 2.87 11.69
C VAL A 69 -3.33 1.48 12.22
N GLU A 70 -4.01 0.48 11.66
CA GLU A 70 -3.79 -0.92 11.98
C GLU A 70 -3.10 -1.60 10.80
N VAL A 71 -1.90 -2.10 11.05
CA VAL A 71 -1.15 -2.93 10.12
C VAL A 71 -1.30 -4.37 10.57
N THR A 72 -1.83 -5.20 9.69
CA THR A 72 -1.93 -6.65 9.86
C THR A 72 -0.86 -7.33 9.02
N SER A 73 -0.73 -8.65 9.13
CA SER A 73 0.21 -9.41 8.30
C SER A 73 -0.09 -9.33 6.80
N SER A 74 -1.30 -8.93 6.40
CA SER A 74 -1.75 -8.92 5.00
C SER A 74 -2.02 -7.53 4.45
N GLY A 75 -1.76 -6.46 5.20
CA GLY A 75 -2.10 -5.11 4.75
C GLY A 75 -2.24 -4.10 5.88
N PHE A 76 -2.89 -2.99 5.58
CA PHE A 76 -3.25 -2.00 6.59
C PHE A 76 -4.66 -1.45 6.37
N THR A 77 -5.25 -0.97 7.46
CA THR A 77 -6.57 -0.33 7.49
C THR A 77 -6.55 0.86 8.44
N LEU A 78 -7.19 1.96 8.04
CA LEU A 78 -7.33 3.14 8.90
C LEU A 78 -8.73 3.13 9.55
N TYR A 79 -8.78 3.52 10.81
CA TYR A 79 -10.00 3.61 11.59
C TYR A 79 -10.14 4.96 12.28
N ARG A 80 -11.38 5.37 12.47
CA ARG A 80 -11.79 6.54 13.24
C ARG A 80 -12.90 6.19 14.22
N HIS A 81 -13.18 7.10 15.12
CA HIS A 81 -14.36 7.02 15.97
C HIS A 81 -15.66 7.21 15.17
N THR A 82 -16.70 6.48 15.56
CA THR A 82 -18.06 6.60 14.99
C THR A 82 -18.71 7.94 15.35
N ALA A 83 -18.41 8.47 16.55
CA ALA A 83 -18.92 9.74 17.04
C ALA A 83 -17.77 10.61 17.58
N THR A 84 -17.85 11.92 17.36
CA THR A 84 -16.85 12.90 17.83
C THR A 84 -16.81 13.03 19.35
N THR A 85 -17.88 12.64 20.04
CA THR A 85 -17.97 12.61 21.51
C THR A 85 -17.14 11.50 22.15
N SER A 86 -16.71 10.50 21.36
CA SER A 86 -15.92 9.35 21.83
C SER A 86 -14.40 9.54 21.64
N CYS A 87 -13.98 10.69 21.10
CA CYS A 87 -12.58 10.96 20.83
C CYS A 87 -11.77 11.04 22.14
N GLY A 88 -10.57 10.45 22.16
CA GLY A 88 -9.75 10.35 23.37
C GLY A 88 -10.07 9.15 24.28
N THR A 89 -10.98 8.25 23.89
CA THR A 89 -11.31 7.02 24.67
C THR A 89 -10.91 5.73 23.94
N VAL A 90 -10.44 4.75 24.70
CA VAL A 90 -9.98 3.43 24.21
C VAL A 90 -11.03 2.34 24.50
N PRO A 91 -11.29 1.38 23.59
CA PRO A 91 -10.95 1.31 22.16
C PRO A 91 -12.18 1.74 21.33
N ALA A 92 -12.22 2.97 20.84
CA ALA A 92 -13.43 3.47 20.15
C ALA A 92 -13.25 3.79 18.66
N THR A 93 -12.09 3.50 18.06
CA THR A 93 -11.87 3.60 16.60
C THR A 93 -12.28 2.32 15.87
N THR A 94 -13.59 2.15 15.68
CA THR A 94 -14.19 0.95 15.05
C THR A 94 -14.64 1.18 13.61
N THR A 95 -14.78 2.44 13.19
CA THR A 95 -15.29 2.79 11.85
C THR A 95 -14.14 2.98 10.90
N GLN A 96 -14.17 2.32 9.74
CA GLN A 96 -13.12 2.50 8.74
C GLN A 96 -13.09 3.94 8.25
N LEU A 97 -11.89 4.51 8.19
CA LEU A 97 -11.68 5.84 7.63
C LEU A 97 -11.76 5.74 6.11
N THR A 98 -12.62 6.56 5.52
CA THR A 98 -12.81 6.60 4.07
C THR A 98 -11.78 7.52 3.41
N HIS A 99 -11.28 7.11 2.24
CA HIS A 99 -10.54 7.94 1.31
C HIS A 99 -11.45 9.09 0.81
N PRO A 100 -10.90 10.23 0.38
CA PRO A 100 -11.69 11.27 -0.30
C PRO A 100 -12.51 10.76 -1.49
N ASP A 101 -12.07 9.67 -2.12
CA ASP A 101 -12.74 9.04 -3.26
C ASP A 101 -13.95 8.17 -2.87
N GLY A 102 -14.21 7.96 -1.57
CA GLY A 102 -15.41 7.27 -1.06
C GLY A 102 -15.21 5.81 -0.65
N ASP A 103 -14.06 5.20 -0.95
CA ASP A 103 -13.72 3.84 -0.52
C ASP A 103 -12.98 3.80 0.84
N PRO A 104 -13.04 2.69 1.59
CA PRO A 104 -12.23 2.52 2.81
C PRO A 104 -10.74 2.68 2.52
N TYR A 105 -10.03 3.47 3.33
CA TYR A 105 -8.59 3.63 3.24
C TYR A 105 -7.90 2.37 3.76
N THR A 106 -7.66 1.44 2.83
CA THR A 106 -7.09 0.12 3.09
C THR A 106 -6.17 -0.27 1.94
N ALA A 107 -5.16 -1.09 2.22
CA ALA A 107 -4.32 -1.68 1.18
C ALA A 107 -3.93 -3.10 1.54
N VAL A 108 -3.86 -3.98 0.54
CA VAL A 108 -3.37 -5.34 0.67
C VAL A 108 -1.87 -5.36 0.41
N ALA A 109 -1.12 -6.02 1.29
CA ALA A 109 0.32 -6.13 1.17
C ALA A 109 0.71 -7.20 0.13
N PRO A 110 1.74 -6.98 -0.68
CA PRO A 110 2.26 -7.98 -1.62
C PRO A 110 3.00 -9.13 -0.91
N GLN A 111 3.30 -8.97 0.39
CA GLN A 111 4.02 -9.92 1.23
C GLN A 111 3.61 -9.79 2.69
N THR A 112 4.07 -10.72 3.54
CA THR A 112 3.77 -10.70 4.97
C THR A 112 4.45 -9.53 5.68
N LEU A 113 3.66 -8.74 6.42
CA LEU A 113 4.14 -7.60 7.21
C LEU A 113 4.28 -7.95 8.69
N ALA A 114 5.11 -7.18 9.40
CA ALA A 114 5.06 -7.14 10.86
C ALA A 114 3.83 -6.36 11.33
N ALA A 115 2.99 -6.98 12.17
CA ALA A 115 1.79 -6.32 12.67
C ALA A 115 2.15 -5.13 13.59
N ALA A 116 1.45 -4.02 13.42
CA ALA A 116 1.66 -2.80 14.21
C ALA A 116 0.37 -2.00 14.32
N THR A 117 0.15 -1.37 15.47
CA THR A 117 -1.00 -0.47 15.67
C THR A 117 -0.50 0.87 16.17
N ILE A 118 -0.80 1.91 15.40
CA ILE A 118 -0.41 3.30 15.67
C ILE A 118 -1.69 4.11 15.81
N VAL A 119 -1.78 4.93 16.85
CA VAL A 119 -2.91 5.84 17.07
C VAL A 119 -2.36 7.25 17.09
N PHE A 120 -2.81 8.08 16.14
CA PHE A 120 -2.53 9.51 16.14
C PHE A 120 -3.63 10.24 16.92
N ASP A 121 -3.24 11.06 17.89
CA ASP A 121 -4.16 11.90 18.63
C ASP A 121 -4.37 13.28 17.99
N ALA A 122 -5.33 14.04 18.53
CA ALA A 122 -5.64 15.39 18.07
C ALA A 122 -4.48 16.39 18.20
N LEU A 123 -3.48 16.09 19.04
CA LEU A 123 -2.28 16.92 19.24
C LEU A 123 -1.15 16.53 18.29
N GLY A 124 -1.36 15.51 17.45
CA GLY A 124 -0.37 15.01 16.50
C GLY A 124 0.59 13.97 17.10
N ARG A 125 0.38 13.50 18.32
CA ARG A 125 1.26 12.48 18.93
C ARG A 125 0.88 11.10 18.43
N ALA A 126 1.89 10.25 18.23
CA ALA A 126 1.72 8.84 17.95
C ALA A 126 1.73 8.02 19.25
N ARG A 127 0.75 7.13 19.41
CA ARG A 127 0.53 6.30 20.58
C ARG A 127 0.36 4.85 20.19
N ASN A 128 0.76 3.94 21.06
CA ASN A 128 0.54 2.50 20.86
C ASN A 128 -0.90 2.07 21.20
N SER A 129 -1.18 0.77 21.11
CA SER A 129 -2.48 0.19 21.49
C SER A 129 -2.90 0.46 22.94
N GLY A 130 -1.93 0.68 23.84
CA GLY A 130 -2.16 1.10 25.23
C GLY A 130 -2.32 2.61 25.41
N TYR A 131 -2.38 3.39 24.33
CA TYR A 131 -2.49 4.85 24.31
C TYR A 131 -1.34 5.59 25.01
N THR A 132 -0.17 4.93 25.13
CA THR A 132 1.06 5.58 25.59
C THR A 132 1.79 6.16 24.40
N VAL A 133 2.28 7.40 24.52
CA VAL A 133 3.13 8.04 23.51
C VAL A 133 4.43 7.24 23.42
N THR A 134 4.79 6.79 22.21
CA THR A 134 5.96 5.96 21.95
C THR A 134 6.51 6.24 20.57
N ASP A 135 7.83 6.20 20.43
CA ASP A 135 8.46 6.15 19.12
C ASP A 135 8.22 4.77 18.49
N PHE A 136 7.86 4.74 17.21
CA PHE A 136 7.71 3.53 16.42
C PHE A 136 8.89 3.43 15.47
N THR A 137 9.54 2.28 15.46
CA THR A 137 10.66 2.00 14.56
C THR A 137 10.33 0.81 13.68
N ASP A 138 10.76 0.85 12.42
CA ASP A 138 10.59 -0.24 11.45
C ASP A 138 9.14 -0.77 11.35
N ILE A 139 8.19 0.16 11.19
CA ILE A 139 6.78 -0.17 11.02
C ILE A 139 6.62 -1.11 9.83
N ALA A 140 5.88 -2.20 10.05
CA ALA A 140 5.59 -3.22 9.05
C ALA A 140 6.82 -3.98 8.50
N GLY A 141 8.02 -3.77 9.04
CA GLY A 141 9.27 -4.29 8.47
C GLY A 141 9.70 -3.56 7.19
N LEU A 142 9.29 -2.30 7.03
CA LEU A 142 9.50 -1.50 5.82
C LEU A 142 10.49 -0.33 6.01
N GLY A 143 11.13 -0.24 7.18
CA GLY A 143 12.05 0.82 7.55
C GLY A 143 11.36 2.18 7.72
N ILE A 144 10.10 2.20 8.16
CA ILE A 144 9.35 3.43 8.40
C ILE A 144 9.33 3.68 9.90
N ASP A 145 9.75 4.87 10.31
CA ASP A 145 9.78 5.30 11.70
C ASP A 145 8.76 6.42 11.94
N VAL A 146 8.17 6.46 13.13
CA VAL A 146 7.26 7.52 13.55
C VAL A 146 7.65 8.02 14.93
N ALA A 147 7.96 9.30 15.03
CA ALA A 147 8.28 9.95 16.30
C ALA A 147 7.01 10.09 17.16
N GLY A 148 7.06 9.62 18.40
CA GLY A 148 5.92 9.58 19.32
C GLY A 148 5.37 10.96 19.64
N GLU A 149 6.22 11.91 19.99
CA GLU A 149 5.78 13.24 20.46
C GLU A 149 5.28 14.16 19.34
N THR A 150 5.68 13.91 18.09
CA THR A 150 5.35 14.80 16.96
C THR A 150 4.53 14.14 15.87
N GLY A 151 4.39 12.80 15.90
CA GLY A 151 3.76 12.03 14.83
C GLY A 151 4.50 12.13 13.49
N CYS A 152 5.74 12.64 13.49
CA CYS A 152 6.53 12.80 12.28
C CYS A 152 6.91 11.44 11.72
N VAL A 153 6.59 11.20 10.45
CA VAL A 153 6.91 9.95 9.74
C VAL A 153 8.22 10.16 8.98
N SER A 154 9.20 9.29 9.20
CA SER A 154 10.49 9.24 8.48
C SER A 154 10.74 7.84 7.92
N ARG A 155 11.60 7.75 6.90
CA ARG A 155 12.00 6.51 6.24
C ARG A 155 13.51 6.52 6.03
#